data_AF-A0AAN9FUE0-F1
#
_entry.id   AF-A0AAN9FUE0-F1
#
_cell.length_a   1.000
_cell.length_b   1.000
_cell.length_c   1.000
_cell.angle_alpha   90.00
_cell.angle_beta   90.00
_cell.angle_gamma   90.00
#
_symmetry.space_group_name_H-M   'P 1'
#
loop_
_entity.id
_entity.type
_entity.pdbx_description
1 polymer ?
#
loop_
_entity_poly.entity_id
_entity_poly.type
_entity_poly.pdbx_seq_one_letter_code
_entity_poly.pdbx_strand_id
1 'polypeptide(L)'
;MRLSKAAKDVSKFATVALVDVDSEDIQVYIKYYDITLIPSTVFFFNAHHMKMDSGTADHTKWISAFHKRQDFIDVVEAIFRGAVKGKLIVNFPLPPERVPKYQLLYKDV
;
A
#
# COMPACT_ATOMS: atom_id res chain seq x y z
N MET A 1 9.81 7.50 7.26
CA MET A 1 10.67 6.33 7.58
C MET A 1 11.18 5.71 6.27
N ARG A 2 12.44 5.24 6.19
CA ARG A 2 12.90 4.45 5.02
C ARG A 2 12.40 3.01 5.15
N LEU A 3 11.53 2.56 4.23
CA LEU A 3 10.98 1.19 4.21
C LEU A 3 12.05 0.10 4.19
N SER A 4 13.22 0.38 3.61
CA SER A 4 14.37 -0.53 3.58
C SER A 4 14.84 -1.00 4.97
N LYS A 5 14.59 -0.21 6.03
CA LYS A 5 14.92 -0.60 7.41
C LYS A 5 13.95 -1.63 8.00
N ALA A 6 12.71 -1.67 7.51
CA ALA A 6 11.70 -2.63 7.96
C ALA A 6 11.51 -3.83 7.03
N ALA A 7 12.07 -3.79 5.82
CA ALA A 7 12.06 -4.92 4.90
C ALA A 7 12.59 -6.22 5.54
N LYS A 8 13.57 -6.11 6.45
CA LYS A 8 14.11 -7.25 7.22
C LYS A 8 13.10 -7.85 8.21
N ASP A 9 12.20 -7.05 8.78
CA ASP A 9 11.25 -7.55 9.78
C ASP A 9 10.14 -8.36 9.13
N VAL A 10 9.79 -8.01 7.90
CA VAL A 10 8.72 -8.66 7.13
C VAL A 10 9.25 -9.75 6.19
N SER A 11 10.58 -9.99 6.14
CA SER A 11 11.21 -10.83 5.11
C SER A 11 10.78 -12.30 5.12
N LYS A 12 10.15 -12.76 6.19
CA LYS A 12 9.60 -14.13 6.27
C LYS A 12 8.28 -14.28 5.51
N PHE A 13 7.60 -13.17 5.18
CA PHE A 13 6.26 -13.19 4.60
C PHE A 13 6.01 -12.10 3.55
N ALA A 14 6.96 -11.20 3.31
CA ALA A 14 6.87 -10.18 2.27
C ALA A 14 8.25 -9.78 1.72
N THR A 15 8.25 -9.40 0.44
CA THR A 15 9.38 -8.74 -0.24
C THR A 15 8.99 -7.29 -0.52
N VAL A 16 9.88 -6.35 -0.21
CA VAL A 16 9.67 -4.93 -0.46
C VAL A 16 10.52 -4.50 -1.66
N ALA A 17 9.88 -3.98 -2.70
CA ALA A 17 10.55 -3.40 -3.87
C ALA A 17 10.33 -1.88 -3.89
N LEU A 18 11.37 -1.14 -4.28
CA LEU A 18 11.24 0.28 -4.61
C LEU A 18 11.10 0.40 -6.12
N VAL A 19 10.18 1.24 -6.56
CA VAL A 19 9.88 1.47 -7.96
C VAL A 19 10.16 2.94 -8.27
N ASP A 20 10.97 3.18 -9.29
CA ASP A 20 11.19 4.52 -9.81
C ASP A 20 10.00 4.92 -10.68
N VAL A 21 9.30 5.97 -10.26
CA VAL A 21 8.09 6.47 -10.92
C VAL A 21 8.39 7.14 -12.26
N ASP A 22 9.64 7.56 -12.49
CA ASP A 22 10.05 8.24 -13.72
C ASP A 22 10.49 7.26 -14.80
N SER A 23 10.61 5.96 -14.48
CA SER A 23 10.94 4.91 -15.44
C SER A 23 9.82 4.69 -16.46
N GLU A 24 10.20 4.56 -17.75
CA GLU A 24 9.26 4.38 -18.86
C GLU A 24 8.36 3.15 -18.69
N ASP A 25 8.94 2.01 -18.29
CA ASP A 25 8.22 0.74 -18.08
C ASP A 25 7.19 0.84 -16.95
N ILE A 26 7.35 1.79 -16.04
CA ILE A 26 6.48 1.99 -14.88
C ILE A 26 5.30 2.91 -15.19
N GLN A 27 5.39 3.75 -16.21
CA GLN A 27 4.34 4.72 -16.57
C GLN A 27 2.97 4.06 -16.83
N VAL A 28 2.95 2.84 -17.37
CA VAL A 28 1.71 2.08 -17.56
C VAL A 28 1.02 1.77 -16.22
N TYR A 29 1.79 1.45 -15.19
CA TYR A 29 1.28 1.17 -13.85
C TYR A 29 0.89 2.44 -13.10
N ILE A 30 1.61 3.56 -13.30
CA ILE A 30 1.22 4.87 -12.76
C ILE A 30 -0.18 5.25 -13.25
N LYS A 31 -0.43 5.12 -14.56
CA LYS A 31 -1.74 5.38 -15.15
C LYS A 31 -2.80 4.38 -14.69
N TYR A 32 -2.46 3.09 -14.65
CA TYR A 32 -3.38 2.03 -14.24
C TYR A 32 -3.87 2.18 -12.80
N TYR A 33 -2.95 2.51 -11.87
CA TYR A 33 -3.27 2.71 -10.45
C TYR A 33 -3.66 4.15 -10.10
N ASP A 34 -3.73 5.04 -11.08
CA ASP A 34 -4.00 6.47 -10.89
C ASP A 34 -3.12 7.09 -9.78
N ILE A 35 -1.80 6.86 -9.87
CA ILE A 35 -0.84 7.37 -8.89
C ILE A 35 -0.56 8.84 -9.18
N THR A 36 -1.27 9.71 -8.46
CA THR A 36 -1.13 11.17 -8.54
C THR A 36 -0.31 11.75 -7.38
N LEU A 37 -0.21 11.01 -6.27
CA LEU A 37 0.51 11.41 -5.06
C LEU A 37 1.57 10.37 -4.70
N ILE A 38 2.77 10.85 -4.37
CA ILE A 38 3.94 10.04 -4.02
C ILE A 38 4.37 10.39 -2.58
N PRO A 39 4.74 9.41 -1.75
CA PRO A 39 4.81 7.98 -2.05
C PRO A 39 3.44 7.29 -2.10
N SER A 40 3.32 6.30 -3.00
CA SER A 40 2.19 5.37 -3.08
C SER A 40 2.71 3.93 -2.98
N THR A 41 2.06 3.10 -2.16
CA THR A 41 2.41 1.68 -1.97
C THR A 41 1.26 0.79 -2.42
N VAL A 42 1.57 -0.23 -3.23
CA VAL A 42 0.60 -1.22 -3.73
C VAL A 42 1.00 -2.60 -3.24
N PHE A 43 0.04 -3.43 -2.86
CA PHE A 43 0.28 -4.76 -2.29
C PHE A 43 -0.14 -5.86 -3.27
N PHE A 44 0.66 -6.92 -3.37
CA PHE A 44 0.34 -8.09 -4.19
C PHE A 44 0.61 -9.39 -3.43
N PHE A 45 -0.20 -10.41 -3.71
CA PHE A 45 0.00 -11.77 -3.24
C PHE A 45 -0.35 -12.76 -4.35
N ASN A 46 0.59 -13.63 -4.73
CA ASN A 46 0.43 -14.58 -5.85
C ASN A 46 -0.15 -13.92 -7.12
N ALA A 47 0.44 -12.80 -7.55
CA ALA A 47 -0.01 -11.96 -8.68
C ALA A 47 -1.39 -11.29 -8.54
N HIS A 48 -2.09 -11.48 -7.42
CA HIS A 48 -3.34 -10.79 -7.14
C HIS A 48 -3.06 -9.47 -6.40
N HIS A 49 -3.69 -8.40 -6.87
CA HIS A 49 -3.66 -7.10 -6.21
C HIS A 49 -4.48 -7.14 -4.92
N MET A 50 -3.84 -6.80 -3.81
CA MET A 50 -4.43 -6.80 -2.48
C MET A 50 -4.88 -5.38 -2.13
N LYS A 51 -6.18 -5.23 -1.83
CA LYS A 51 -6.79 -3.96 -1.44
C LYS A 51 -6.83 -3.81 0.08
N MET A 52 -6.89 -2.57 0.55
CA MET A 52 -7.01 -2.27 1.97
C MET A 52 -8.10 -1.23 2.21
N ASP A 53 -9.10 -1.61 3.01
CA ASP A 53 -10.14 -0.72 3.49
C ASP A 53 -9.66 0.02 4.73
N SER A 54 -9.41 1.33 4.61
CA SER A 54 -9.06 2.21 5.72
C SER A 54 -10.15 3.24 6.04
N GLY A 55 -11.35 3.07 5.47
CA GLY A 55 -12.43 4.05 5.50
C GLY A 55 -12.29 5.19 4.49
N THR A 56 -11.27 5.14 3.62
CA THR A 56 -11.06 6.07 2.49
C THR A 56 -11.80 5.62 1.24
N ALA A 57 -12.02 6.52 0.27
CA ALA A 57 -12.66 6.14 -0.99
C ALA A 57 -11.79 5.23 -1.89
N ASP A 58 -10.47 5.33 -1.76
CA ASP A 58 -9.51 4.51 -2.50
C ASP A 58 -8.94 3.40 -1.60
N HIS A 59 -9.11 2.15 -2.02
CA HIS A 59 -8.59 0.95 -1.36
C HIS A 59 -7.44 0.30 -2.15
N THR A 60 -7.06 0.86 -3.30
CA THR A 60 -6.15 0.24 -4.27
C THR A 60 -4.69 0.50 -3.95
N LYS A 61 -4.40 1.61 -3.28
CA LYS A 61 -3.05 2.05 -2.95
C LYS A 61 -3.04 2.75 -1.60
N TRP A 62 -1.93 2.61 -0.88
CA TRP A 62 -1.66 3.37 0.33
C TRP A 62 -0.86 4.62 -0.04
N ILE A 63 -1.48 5.78 0.11
CA ILE A 63 -0.87 7.08 -0.19
C ILE A 63 -0.30 7.65 1.11
N SER A 64 0.99 8.01 1.10
CA SER A 64 1.80 8.49 2.24
C SER A 64 2.73 7.45 2.87
N ALA A 65 3.64 7.94 3.72
CA ALA A 65 4.55 7.13 4.51
C ALA A 65 3.88 6.63 5.80
N PHE A 66 4.30 5.45 6.27
CA PHE A 66 3.91 4.95 7.59
C PHE A 66 4.55 5.79 8.70
N HIS A 67 3.79 6.06 9.77
CA HIS A 67 4.23 6.91 10.87
C HIS A 67 5.39 6.29 11.65
N LYS A 68 5.28 5.00 11.97
CA LYS A 68 6.33 4.23 12.66
C LYS A 68 6.56 2.88 12.00
N ARG A 69 7.68 2.25 12.38
CA ARG A 69 8.10 0.92 11.89
C ARG A 69 7.05 -0.16 12.12
N GLN A 70 6.45 -0.18 13.30
CA GLN A 70 5.43 -1.18 13.64
C GLN A 70 4.18 -1.04 12.77
N ASP A 71 3.77 0.19 12.42
CA ASP A 71 2.58 0.40 11.58
C ASP A 71 2.72 -0.28 10.21
N PHE A 72 3.93 -0.21 9.62
CA PHE A 72 4.22 -0.89 8.38
C PHE A 72 4.16 -2.42 8.55
N ILE A 73 4.75 -2.95 9.62
CA ILE A 73 4.76 -4.40 9.90
C ILE A 73 3.33 -4.91 10.06
N ASP A 74 2.51 -4.23 10.86
CA ASP A 74 1.13 -4.61 11.15
C ASP A 74 0.27 -4.63 9.88
N VAL A 75 0.45 -3.64 9.00
CA VAL A 75 -0.24 -3.56 7.70
C VAL A 75 0.16 -4.72 6.78
N VAL A 76 1.46 -4.99 6.64
CA VAL A 76 1.94 -6.09 5.78
C VAL A 76 1.47 -7.45 6.34
N GLU A 77 1.46 -7.61 7.66
CA GLU A 77 0.95 -8.82 8.31
C GLU A 77 -0.56 -9.01 8.08
N ALA A 78 -1.36 -7.93 8.18
CA ALA A 78 -2.79 -7.98 7.89
C ALA A 78 -3.08 -8.38 6.44
N ILE A 79 -2.34 -7.80 5.48
CA ILE A 79 -2.40 -8.17 4.06
C ILE A 79 -2.06 -9.65 3.87
N PHE A 80 -0.94 -10.11 4.42
CA PHE A 80 -0.50 -11.49 4.31
C PHE A 80 -1.53 -12.48 4.89
N ARG A 81 -1.99 -12.24 6.13
CA ARG A 81 -2.99 -13.09 6.79
C ARG A 81 -4.33 -13.11 6.05
N GLY A 82 -4.73 -11.99 5.47
CA GLY A 82 -5.93 -11.90 4.64
C GLY A 82 -5.79 -12.70 3.35
N ALA A 83 -4.67 -12.53 2.65
CA ALA A 83 -4.36 -13.21 1.40
C ALA A 83 -4.27 -14.73 1.56
N VAL A 84 -3.61 -15.22 2.63
CA VAL A 84 -3.54 -16.67 2.95
C VAL A 84 -4.93 -17.27 3.17
N LYS A 85 -5.91 -16.46 3.59
CA LYS A 85 -7.32 -16.87 3.74
C LYS A 85 -8.17 -16.66 2.47
N GLY A 86 -7.54 -16.33 1.34
CA GLY A 86 -8.21 -16.11 0.06
C GLY A 86 -8.94 -14.77 -0.06
N LYS A 87 -8.69 -13.81 0.84
CA LYS A 87 -9.27 -12.46 0.72
C LYS A 87 -8.51 -11.64 -0.32
N LEU A 88 -9.21 -10.76 -1.03
CA LEU A 88 -8.63 -9.75 -1.92
C LEU A 88 -8.65 -8.33 -1.33
N ILE A 89 -9.37 -8.15 -0.22
CA ILE A 89 -9.44 -6.90 0.54
C ILE A 89 -9.35 -7.19 2.03
N VAL A 90 -8.59 -6.37 2.75
CA VAL A 90 -8.42 -6.47 4.21
C VAL A 90 -8.75 -5.12 4.85
N ASN A 91 -9.20 -5.15 6.10
CA ASN A 91 -9.40 -3.93 6.86
C ASN A 91 -8.06 -3.43 7.39
N PHE A 92 -7.90 -2.11 7.44
CA PHE A 92 -6.74 -1.45 8.02
C PHE A 92 -6.61 -1.83 9.50
N PRO A 93 -5.44 -2.34 9.94
CA PRO A 93 -5.31 -2.94 11.27
C PRO A 93 -5.02 -1.92 12.38
N LEU A 94 -4.88 -0.63 12.05
CA LEU A 94 -4.44 0.40 12.98
C LEU A 94 -5.58 1.39 13.30
N PRO A 95 -5.45 2.14 14.41
CA PRO A 95 -6.42 3.16 14.78
C PRO A 95 -6.66 4.21 13.67
N PRO A 96 -7.88 4.77 13.54
CA PRO A 96 -8.23 5.72 12.48
C PRO A 96 -7.33 6.96 12.41
N GLU A 97 -6.71 7.37 13.52
CA GLU A 97 -5.79 8.52 13.54
C GLU A 97 -4.50 8.26 12.74
N ARG A 98 -4.22 6.99 12.40
CA ARG A 98 -3.09 6.59 11.56
C ARG A 98 -3.41 6.61 10.07
N VAL A 99 -4.68 6.81 9.69
CA VAL A 99 -5.09 6.92 8.29
C VAL A 99 -4.58 8.26 7.72
N PRO A 100 -3.83 8.25 6.60
CA PRO A 100 -3.34 9.45 5.96
C PRO A 100 -4.49 10.39 5.58
N LYS A 101 -4.30 11.69 5.86
CA LYS A 101 -5.21 12.74 5.43
C LYS A 101 -4.66 13.35 4.15
N TYR A 102 -5.34 13.11 3.03
CA TYR A 102 -5.06 13.74 1.74
C TYR A 102 -6.37 14.05 1.03
N GLN A 103 -6.36 15.09 0.20
CA GLN A 103 -7.52 15.43 -0.63
C GLN A 103 -7.33 14.77 -1.98
N LEU A 104 -8.22 13.84 -2.31
CA LEU A 104 -8.31 13.31 -3.67
C LEU A 104 -8.86 14.41 -4.57
N LEU A 105 -8.06 14.83 -5.56
CA LEU A 105 -8.53 15.69 -6.63
C LEU A 105 -9.24 14.79 -7.65
N TYR A 106 -10.52 14.49 -7.42
CA TYR A 106 -11.35 14.01 -8.52
C TYR A 106 -11.49 15.17 -9.51
N LYS A 107 -10.94 15.01 -10.72
CA LYS A 107 -11.39 15.85 -11.82
C LYS A 107 -12.77 15.34 -12.19
N ASP A 108 -13.79 16.17 -11.99
CA ASP A 108 -15.12 15.91 -12.52
C ASP A 108 -14.97 15.59 -14.01
N VAL A 109 -15.33 14.37 -14.41
CA VAL A 109 -15.39 13.91 -15.80
C VAL A 109 -16.83 14.05 -16.28
#